data_AF-A0A831KIE2-F1
#
_entry.id   AF-A0A831KIE2-F1
#
_cell.length_a   1.000
_cell.length_b   1.000
_cell.length_c   1.000
_cell.angle_alpha   90.00
_cell.angle_beta   90.00
_cell.angle_gamma   90.00
#
_symmetry.space_group_name_H-M   'P 1'
#
loop_
_entity.id
_entity.type
_entity.pdbx_description
1 polymer ?
#
loop_
_entity_poly.entity_id
_entity_poly.type
_entity_poly.pdbx_seq_one_letter_code
_entity_poly.pdbx_strand_id
1 'polypeptide(L)'
;MSAVEPPRMAQTVYRKDYRPPEFRIETAELYFDLREAGTIVRSRLFIERDARTPPSHPLVLNGEGMELVSVALDGRTLTPGEYRVDEEGLTVPGVPARFALE
;
A
#
# COMPACT_ATOMS: atom_id res chain seq x y z
N MET A 1 -27.33 3.32 12.58
CA MET A 1 -27.53 2.02 11.90
C MET A 1 -26.22 1.68 11.21
N SER A 2 -25.37 0.89 11.85
CA SER A 2 -24.09 0.47 11.28
C SER A 2 -24.33 -0.85 10.56
N ALA A 3 -24.24 -0.86 9.23
CA ALA A 3 -24.21 -2.09 8.49
C ALA A 3 -22.88 -2.77 8.81
N VAL A 4 -22.94 -3.94 9.43
CA VAL A 4 -21.81 -4.87 9.48
C VAL A 4 -21.68 -5.42 8.06
N GLU A 5 -20.57 -5.09 7.39
CA GLU A 5 -20.26 -5.64 6.07
C GLU A 5 -20.05 -7.15 6.21
N PRO A 6 -20.68 -7.99 5.36
CA PRO A 6 -20.61 -9.44 5.52
C PRO A 6 -19.17 -9.95 5.35
N PRO A 7 -18.77 -11.01 6.06
CA PRO A 7 -17.42 -11.55 5.97
C PRO A 7 -17.14 -11.99 4.52
N ARG A 8 -16.05 -11.51 3.94
CA ARG A 8 -15.64 -11.96 2.60
C ARG A 8 -15.21 -13.41 2.65
N MET A 9 -15.91 -14.23 1.89
CA MET A 9 -15.52 -15.60 1.60
C MET A 9 -14.22 -15.58 0.79
N ALA A 10 -13.22 -16.35 1.23
CA ALA A 10 -11.95 -16.49 0.52
C ALA A 10 -12.20 -16.79 -0.97
N GLN A 11 -11.71 -15.91 -1.85
CA GLN A 11 -11.83 -16.08 -3.29
C GLN A 11 -10.73 -17.03 -3.78
N THR A 12 -11.09 -18.03 -4.57
CA THR A 12 -10.12 -18.95 -5.18
C THR A 12 -9.24 -18.17 -6.18
N VAL A 13 -7.94 -18.11 -5.92
CA VAL A 13 -6.95 -17.52 -6.84
C VAL A 13 -6.46 -18.59 -7.82
N TYR A 14 -6.60 -18.34 -9.12
CA TYR A 14 -6.19 -19.30 -10.15
C TYR A 14 -4.84 -18.93 -10.76
N ARG A 15 -3.98 -19.93 -10.96
CA ARG A 15 -2.67 -19.78 -11.64
C ARG A 15 -2.79 -19.17 -13.04
N LYS A 16 -3.87 -19.46 -13.78
CA LYS A 16 -4.11 -18.94 -15.14
C LYS A 16 -4.32 -17.42 -15.20
N ASP A 17 -4.69 -16.81 -14.08
CA ASP A 17 -4.99 -15.38 -13.97
C ASP A 17 -3.77 -14.58 -13.48
N TYR A 18 -2.62 -15.23 -13.27
CA TYR A 18 -1.38 -14.58 -12.87
C TYR A 18 -0.95 -13.52 -13.88
N ARG A 19 -0.63 -12.32 -13.38
CA ARG A 19 -0.07 -11.21 -14.14
C ARG A 19 1.19 -10.71 -13.44
N PRO A 20 2.22 -10.27 -14.17
CA PRO A 20 3.33 -9.54 -13.58
C PRO A 20 2.82 -8.31 -12.83
N PRO A 21 3.43 -7.94 -11.69
CA PRO A 21 2.98 -6.81 -10.91
C PRO A 21 3.22 -5.49 -11.66
N GLU A 22 2.34 -4.54 -11.43
CA GLU A 22 2.38 -3.19 -12.02
C GLU A 22 3.52 -2.34 -11.42
N PHE A 23 3.96 -2.67 -10.21
CA PHE A 23 5.04 -2.02 -9.47
C PHE A 23 5.98 -3.06 -8.85
N ARG A 24 7.25 -2.71 -8.73
CA ARG A 24 8.28 -3.49 -8.03
C ARG A 24 8.87 -2.66 -6.90
N ILE A 25 9.06 -3.30 -5.75
CA ILE A 25 9.82 -2.73 -4.64
C ILE A 25 11.27 -3.18 -4.82
N GLU A 26 12.15 -2.24 -5.10
CA GLU A 26 13.59 -2.49 -5.28
C GLU A 26 14.29 -2.62 -3.92
N THR A 27 13.83 -1.88 -2.92
CA THR A 27 14.40 -1.89 -1.56
C THR A 27 13.31 -1.55 -0.55
N ALA A 28 13.33 -2.25 0.58
CA ALA A 28 12.49 -1.97 1.73
C ALA A 28 13.36 -1.79 2.97
N GLU A 29 13.35 -0.58 3.54
CA GLU A 29 13.97 -0.27 4.82
C GLU A 29 12.88 -0.33 5.88
N LEU A 30 13.03 -1.22 6.87
CA LEU A 30 12.03 -1.42 7.91
C LEU A 30 12.61 -1.10 9.28
N TYR A 31 11.88 -0.32 10.05
CA TYR A 31 12.18 0.00 11.44
C TYR A 31 11.00 -0.40 12.32
N PHE A 32 11.30 -1.15 13.39
CA PHE A 32 10.32 -1.66 14.33
C PHE A 32 10.60 -1.08 15.72
N ASP A 33 9.62 -0.37 16.27
CA ASP A 33 9.60 0.09 17.67
C ASP A 33 8.63 -0.81 18.44
N LEU A 34 9.20 -1.77 19.17
CA LEU A 34 8.46 -2.79 19.91
C LEU A 34 8.04 -2.25 21.28
N ARG A 35 6.73 -2.24 21.56
CA ARG A 35 6.16 -1.81 22.83
C ARG A 35 5.12 -2.82 23.30
N GLU A 36 4.81 -2.81 24.60
CA GLU A 36 3.80 -3.71 25.18
C GLU A 36 2.41 -3.52 24.58
N ALA A 37 2.02 -2.26 24.29
CA ALA A 37 0.70 -1.93 23.76
C ALA A 37 0.57 -2.16 22.24
N GLY A 38 1.67 -2.41 21.53
CA GLY A 38 1.69 -2.52 20.08
C GLY A 38 3.06 -2.18 19.49
N THR A 39 3.27 -2.52 18.22
CA THR A 39 4.50 -2.21 17.49
C THR A 39 4.26 -1.08 16.51
N ILE A 40 5.11 -0.04 16.55
CA ILE A 40 5.13 0.98 15.50
C ILE A 40 6.11 0.51 14.42
N VAL A 41 5.63 0.40 13.19
CA VAL A 41 6.45 0.07 12.03
C VAL A 41 6.58 1.31 11.18
N ARG A 42 7.82 1.68 10.85
CA ARG A 42 8.13 2.64 9.78
C ARG A 42 8.79 1.89 8.64
N SER A 43 8.24 2.02 7.45
CA SER A 43 8.80 1.46 6.24
C SER A 43 9.21 2.59 5.30
N ARG A 44 10.36 2.45 4.64
CA ARG A 44 10.73 3.28 3.49
C ARG A 44 10.95 2.38 2.30
N LEU A 45 10.09 2.51 1.30
CA LEU A 45 10.01 1.63 0.13
C LEU A 45 10.48 2.40 -1.10
N PHE A 46 11.47 1.86 -1.80
CA PHE A 46 11.90 2.39 -3.10
C PHE A 46 11.19 1.60 -4.19
N ILE A 47 10.29 2.25 -4.92
CA ILE A 47 9.33 1.61 -5.81
C ILE A 47 9.56 2.07 -7.25
N GLU A 48 9.51 1.12 -8.19
CA GLU A 48 9.51 1.38 -9.63
C GLU A 48 8.24 0.81 -10.27
N ARG A 49 7.53 1.64 -11.05
CA ARG A 49 6.42 1.23 -11.88
C ARG A 49 6.93 0.50 -13.12
N ASP A 50 6.33 -0.63 -13.47
CA ASP A 50 6.62 -1.34 -14.71
C ASP A 50 6.30 -0.45 -15.93
N ALA A 51 7.17 -0.47 -16.94
CA ALA A 51 7.03 0.39 -18.12
C ALA A 51 5.75 0.14 -18.93
N ARG A 52 5.11 -1.03 -18.78
CA ARG A 52 3.83 -1.36 -19.43
C ARG A 52 2.62 -0.81 -18.67
N THR A 53 2.80 -0.37 -17.43
CA THR A 53 1.74 0.16 -16.57
C THR A 53 1.49 1.63 -16.89
N PRO A 54 0.25 2.05 -17.19
CA PRO A 54 -0.08 3.44 -17.45
C PRO A 54 0.27 4.36 -16.27
N PRO A 55 0.70 5.62 -16.51
CA PRO A 55 0.98 6.57 -15.43
C PRO A 55 -0.22 6.87 -14.50
N SER A 56 -1.44 6.67 -15.00
CA SER A 56 -2.67 6.85 -14.22
C SER A 56 -3.00 5.67 -13.31
N HIS A 57 -2.30 4.54 -13.43
CA HIS A 57 -2.55 3.38 -12.59
C HIS A 57 -2.10 3.66 -11.15
N PRO A 58 -2.97 3.45 -10.14
CA PRO A 58 -2.64 3.73 -8.76
C PRO A 58 -1.65 2.70 -8.19
N LEU A 59 -0.85 3.10 -7.20
CA LEU A 59 -0.18 2.16 -6.34
C LEU A 59 -1.21 1.58 -5.36
N VAL A 60 -1.26 0.25 -5.25
CA VAL A 60 -2.07 -0.45 -4.24
C VAL A 60 -1.12 -1.30 -3.39
N LEU A 61 -1.13 -1.06 -2.07
CA LEU A 61 -0.39 -1.82 -1.09
C LEU A 61 -1.37 -2.55 -0.18
N ASN A 62 -1.25 -3.87 -0.13
CA ASN A 62 -2.08 -4.70 0.73
C ASN A 62 -1.61 -4.58 2.18
N GLY A 63 -2.54 -4.38 3.11
CA GLY A 63 -2.27 -4.28 4.53
C GLY A 63 -3.55 -4.41 5.35
N GLU A 64 -3.59 -5.42 6.23
CA GLU A 64 -4.77 -5.74 7.04
C GLU A 64 -4.45 -5.62 8.54
N GLY A 65 -5.44 -5.20 9.34
CA GLY A 65 -5.32 -5.17 10.81
C GLY A 65 -4.30 -4.16 11.36
N MET A 66 -4.06 -3.06 10.64
CA MET A 66 -3.10 -2.02 10.99
C MET A 66 -3.74 -0.63 10.92
N GLU A 67 -3.22 0.30 11.73
CA GLU A 67 -3.58 1.71 11.68
C GLU A 67 -2.50 2.50 10.94
N LEU A 68 -2.87 3.25 9.89
CA LEU A 68 -1.94 4.12 9.19
C LEU A 68 -1.71 5.42 9.99
N VAL A 69 -0.48 5.61 10.47
CA VAL A 69 -0.09 6.83 11.21
C VAL A 69 0.21 8.01 10.26
N SER A 70 0.97 7.75 9.20
CA SER A 70 1.33 8.75 8.19
C SER A 70 1.77 8.07 6.90
N VAL A 71 1.72 8.80 5.78
CA VAL A 71 2.34 8.41 4.51
C VAL A 71 2.96 9.62 3.83
N ALA A 72 4.11 9.44 3.22
CA ALA A 72 4.85 10.44 2.47
C ALA A 72 5.34 9.87 1.13
N LEU A 73 5.30 10.71 0.10
CA LEU A 73 5.82 10.42 -1.24
C LEU A 73 7.01 11.34 -1.50
N ASP A 74 8.18 10.76 -1.72
CA ASP A 74 9.44 11.49 -1.93
C ASP A 74 9.73 12.54 -0.85
N GLY A 75 9.41 12.19 0.41
CA GLY A 75 9.58 13.06 1.58
C GLY A 75 8.47 14.10 1.77
N ARG A 76 7.48 14.18 0.87
CA ARG A 76 6.29 15.03 1.04
C ARG A 76 5.17 14.23 1.67
N THR A 77 4.77 14.60 2.89
CA THR A 77 3.59 14.02 3.55
C THR A 77 2.34 14.21 2.69
N LEU A 78 1.60 13.13 2.48
CA LEU A 78 0.33 13.16 1.77
C LEU A 78 -0.81 13.51 2.74
N THR A 79 -1.75 14.29 2.26
CA THR A 79 -2.98 14.60 2.98
C THR A 79 -4.04 13.49 2.77
N PRO A 80 -5.05 13.36 3.65
CA PRO A 80 -6.08 12.33 3.51
C PRO A 80 -6.87 12.34 2.19
N GLY A 81 -6.83 13.43 1.41
CA GLY A 81 -7.43 13.51 0.07
C GLY A 81 -6.55 12.96 -1.05
N GLU A 82 -5.28 12.65 -0.77
CA GLU A 82 -4.29 12.19 -1.74
C GLU A 82 -4.07 10.67 -1.69
N TYR A 83 -4.72 9.97 -0.78
CA TYR A 83 -4.69 8.52 -0.67
C TYR A 83 -6.01 7.99 -0.12
N ARG A 84 -6.22 6.68 -0.22
CA ARG A 84 -7.37 5.99 0.36
C ARG A 84 -6.88 4.81 1.18
N VAL A 85 -7.38 4.69 2.40
CA VAL A 85 -7.18 3.51 3.25
C VAL A 85 -8.52 2.82 3.42
N ASP A 86 -8.54 1.50 3.26
CA ASP A 86 -9.68 0.64 3.56
C ASP A 86 -9.20 -0.60 4.35
N GLU A 87 -10.07 -1.57 4.54
CA GLU A 87 -9.75 -2.81 5.25
C GLU A 87 -8.72 -3.70 4.51
N GLU A 88 -8.51 -3.48 3.21
CA GLU A 88 -7.57 -4.24 2.36
C GLU A 88 -6.18 -3.59 2.28
N GLY A 89 -6.11 -2.26 2.46
CA GLY A 89 -4.84 -1.55 2.58
C GLY A 89 -4.87 -0.11 2.08
N LEU A 90 -3.79 0.29 1.42
CA LEU A 90 -3.50 1.67 1.03
C LEU A 90 -3.48 1.80 -0.50
N THR A 91 -4.24 2.77 -1.03
CA THR A 91 -4.20 3.17 -2.44
C THR A 91 -3.68 4.60 -2.60
N VAL A 92 -2.65 4.80 -3.43
CA VAL A 92 -2.09 6.12 -3.77
C VAL A 92 -2.19 6.36 -5.28
N PRO A 93 -3.07 7.26 -5.75
CA PRO A 93 -3.20 7.59 -7.16
C PRO A 93 -2.03 8.45 -7.66
N GLY A 94 -1.72 8.33 -8.96
CA GLY A 94 -0.86 9.30 -9.65
C GLY A 94 0.59 9.37 -9.19
N VAL A 95 1.18 8.25 -8.78
CA VAL A 95 2.59 8.20 -8.35
C VAL A 95 3.58 8.35 -9.52
N PRO A 96 4.81 8.84 -9.28
CA PRO A 96 5.88 8.86 -10.29
C PRO A 96 6.26 7.45 -10.77
N ALA A 97 7.08 7.37 -11.84
CA ALA A 97 7.58 6.08 -12.32
C ALA A 97 8.58 5.44 -11.34
N ARG A 98 9.33 6.26 -10.59
CA ARG A 98 10.25 5.86 -9.53
C ARG A 98 10.11 6.82 -8.38
N PHE A 99 9.94 6.32 -7.17
CA PHE A 99 9.69 7.14 -5.99
C PHE A 99 10.05 6.38 -4.71
N ALA A 100 10.25 7.13 -3.63
CA ALA A 100 10.28 6.60 -2.28
C ALA A 100 8.91 6.83 -1.61
N LEU A 101 8.34 5.77 -1.03
CA LEU A 101 7.17 5.85 -0.17
C LEU A 101 7.60 5.58 1.27
N GLU A 102 7.20 6.43 2.21
CA GLU A 102 7.45 6.28 3.65
C GLU A 102 6.17 6.39 4.47
#